data_AF-A0AA38NKJ5-F1
#
_entry.id   AF-A0AA38NKJ5-F1
#
_cell.length_a   1.000
_cell.length_b   1.000
_cell.length_c   1.000
_cell.angle_alpha   90.00
_cell.angle_beta   90.00
_cell.angle_gamma   90.00
#
_symmetry.space_group_name_H-M   'P 1'
#
loop_
_entity.id
_entity.type
_entity.pdbx_description
1 polymer ?
#
loop_
_entity_poly.entity_id
_entity_poly.type
_entity_poly.pdbx_seq_one_letter_code
_entity_poly.pdbx_strand_id
1 'polypeptide(L)' 'VVACAIFAVSSYDYQSGGHLILWDLSLVLEFPPGTVILILSALLEQCNIIIKLGETQLSITFHSAGLFRWCHNGF' A
#
# COMPACT_ATOMS: atom_id res chain seq x y z
N VAL A 1 -6.44 5.25 15.00
CA VAL A 1 -5.91 5.33 13.62
C VAL A 1 -5.59 3.91 13.17
N VAL A 2 -6.12 3.48 12.03
CA VAL A 2 -5.92 2.10 11.53
C VAL A 2 -4.84 2.12 10.46
N ALA A 3 -3.81 1.28 10.64
CA ALA A 3 -2.80 1.06 9.62
C ALA A 3 -3.32 0.06 8.56
N CYS A 4 -2.87 0.25 7.34
CA CYS A 4 -3.14 -0.59 6.19
C CYS A 4 -1.82 -1.21 5.73
N ALA A 5 -1.78 -2.54 5.61
CA ALA A 5 -0.61 -3.26 5.15
C ALA A 5 -0.78 -3.63 3.68
N ILE A 6 0.12 -3.17 2.82
CA ILE A 6 0.12 -3.48 1.40
C ILE A 6 1.31 -4.39 1.12
N PHE A 7 1.05 -5.58 0.58
CA PHE A 7 2.06 -6.57 0.21
C PHE A 7 2.20 -6.66 -1.31
N ALA A 8 3.41 -6.48 -1.84
CA ALA A 8 3.72 -6.64 -3.26
C ALA A 8 3.92 -8.12 -3.62
N VAL A 9 3.05 -8.68 -4.47
CA VAL A 9 3.05 -10.10 -4.82
C VAL A 9 3.71 -10.37 -6.18
N SER A 10 3.56 -9.45 -7.12
CA SER A 10 4.03 -9.61 -8.50
C SER A 10 5.52 -9.28 -8.69
N SER A 11 6.17 -9.90 -9.67
CA SER A 11 7.51 -9.53 -10.13
C SER A 11 7.44 -8.50 -11.27
N TYR A 12 7.91 -7.28 -11.02
CA TYR A 12 8.07 -6.19 -12.00
C TYR A 12 9.33 -5.37 -11.69
N ASP A 13 9.77 -4.55 -12.64
CA ASP A 13 10.87 -3.62 -12.46
C ASP A 13 10.47 -2.41 -11.59
N TYR A 14 10.59 -2.59 -10.26
CA TYR A 14 10.22 -1.58 -9.26
C TYR A 14 11.07 -0.30 -9.28
N GLN A 15 12.19 -0.30 -10.02
CA GLN A 15 13.05 0.89 -10.18
C GLN A 15 12.56 1.79 -11.31
N SER A 16 11.78 1.24 -12.24
CA SER A 16 11.30 1.97 -13.41
C SER A 16 9.79 2.25 -13.41
N GLY A 17 9.05 1.77 -12.40
CA GLY A 17 7.60 1.91 -12.32
C GLY A 17 7.01 1.26 -11.07
N GLY A 18 5.68 1.35 -10.91
CA GLY A 18 4.99 0.71 -9.78
C GLY A 18 5.28 1.32 -8.41
N HIS A 19 5.86 2.53 -8.37
CA HIS A 19 6.11 3.27 -7.13
C HIS A 19 4.81 3.70 -6.46
N LEU A 20 4.86 3.88 -5.15
CA LEU A 20 3.76 4.42 -4.35
C LEU A 20 3.96 5.91 -4.12
N ILE A 21 2.98 6.72 -4.52
CA ILE A 21 2.94 8.16 -4.25
C ILE A 21 2.12 8.39 -2.98
N LEU A 22 2.67 9.14 -2.03
CA LEU A 22 1.98 9.67 -0.87
C LEU A 22 1.91 11.19 -1.01
N TRP A 23 0.78 11.70 -1.50
CA TRP A 23 0.63 13.10 -1.91
C TRP A 23 0.79 14.07 -0.74
N ASP A 24 0.13 13.79 0.39
CA ASP A 24 0.17 14.64 1.59
C ASP A 24 1.57 14.76 2.20
N LEU A 25 2.42 13.76 1.98
CA LEU A 25 3.80 13.76 2.46
C LEU A 25 4.79 14.22 1.40
N SER A 26 4.34 14.45 0.16
CA SER A 26 5.20 14.71 -1.00
C SER A 26 6.31 13.66 -1.15
N LEU A 27 5.98 12.40 -0.89
CA LEU A 27 6.91 11.27 -0.96
C LEU A 27 6.56 10.34 -2.12
N VAL A 28 7.60 9.84 -2.78
CA VAL A 28 7.51 8.74 -3.74
C VAL A 28 8.37 7.60 -3.22
N LEU A 29 7.76 6.44 -3.04
CA LEU A 29 8.40 5.25 -2.49
C LEU A 29 8.52 4.19 -3.58
N GLU A 30 9.73 3.67 -3.77
CA GLU A 30 9.91 2.41 -4.48
C GLU A 30 9.16 1.30 -3.73
N PHE A 31 8.45 0.46 -4.47
CA PHE A 31 7.70 -0.65 -3.89
C PHE A 31 8.22 -1.96 -4.47
N PRO A 32 9.26 -2.57 -3.89
CA PRO A 32 9.86 -3.78 -4.43
C PRO A 32 8.96 -5.01 -4.25
N PRO A 33 9.00 -5.96 -5.19
CA PRO A 33 8.29 -7.23 -5.07
C PRO A 33 8.71 -7.98 -3.80
N GLY A 34 7.75 -8.58 -3.09
CA GLY A 34 8.00 -9.28 -1.82
C GLY A 34 8.10 -8.37 -0.59
N THR A 35 7.89 -7.06 -0.73
CA THR A 35 7.91 -6.11 0.39
C THR A 35 6.50 -5.85 0.93
N VAL A 36 6.42 -5.53 2.24
CA VAL A 36 5.22 -5.00 2.88
C VAL A 36 5.45 -3.54 3.27
N ILE A 37 4.53 -2.66 2.89
CA ILE A 37 4.49 -1.28 3.40
C ILE A 37 3.30 -1.13 4.35
N LEU A 38 3.53 -0.48 5.49
CA LEU A 38 2.50 -0.07 6.43
C LEU A 38 2.23 1.43 6.25
N ILE A 39 1.01 1.77 5.86
CA ILE A 39 0.58 3.15 5.69
C ILE A 39 -0.67 3.47 6.50
N LEU A 40 -0.88 4.75 6.74
CA LEU A 40 -2.13 5.26 7.28
C LEU A 40 -3.08 5.61 6.13
N SER A 41 -3.60 4.61 5.41
CA SER A 41 -4.38 4.82 4.17
C SER A 41 -5.66 5.63 4.36
N ALA A 42 -6.18 5.72 5.59
CA ALA A 42 -7.35 6.53 5.91
C ALA A 42 -7.02 8.01 6.15
N LEU A 43 -5.73 8.36 6.26
CA LEU A 43 -5.24 9.71 6.54
C LEU A 43 -4.39 10.28 5.41
N LEU A 44 -3.93 9.44 4.49
CA LEU A 44 -3.01 9.81 3.42
C LEU A 44 -3.61 9.50 2.06
N GLU A 45 -3.66 10.49 1.18
CA GLU A 45 -3.97 10.30 -0.22
C GLU A 45 -2.79 9.59 -0.91
N GLN A 46 -3.09 8.46 -1.55
CA GLN A 46 -2.08 7.62 -2.17
C GLN A 46 -2.47 7.15 -3.58
N CYS A 47 -1.47 6.90 -4.42
CA CYS A 47 -1.64 6.37 -5.77
C CYS A 47 -0.46 5.48 -6.17
N ASN A 48 -0.68 4.54 -7.10
CA ASN A 48 0.40 3.75 -7.70
C ASN A 48 0.80 4.34 -9.05
N ILE A 49 2.10 4.39 -9.33
CA ILE A 49 2.63 4.76 -10.65
C ILE A 49 2.42 3.60 -11.62
N ILE A 50 2.13 3.93 -12.87
CA ILE A 50 1.98 2.97 -13.96
C ILE A 50 3.28 2.16 -14.13
N ILE A 51 3.14 0.86 -14.33
CA ILE A 51 4.24 -0.07 -14.67
C ILE A 51 4.52 -0.10 -16.18
N LYS A 52 5.64 -0.69 -16.60
CA LYS A 52 5.95 -0.79 -18.03
C LYS A 52 4.94 -1.66 -18.78
N LEU A 53 4.78 -1.39 -20.07
CA LEU A 53 3.93 -2.18 -20.95
C LEU A 53 4.39 -3.65 -20.95
N GLY A 54 3.49 -4.57 -20.61
CA GLY A 54 3.76 -6.00 -20.54
C GLY A 54 4.15 -6.50 -19.14
N GLU A 55 4.35 -5.62 -18.17
CA GLU A 55 4.51 -6.00 -16.76
C GLU A 55 3.15 -6.16 -16.09
N THR A 56 3.10 -6.92 -15.00
CA THR A 56 1.91 -7.05 -14.14
C THR A 56 2.27 -6.65 -12.72
N GLN A 57 1.50 -5.73 -12.13
CA GLN A 57 1.59 -5.39 -10.72
C GLN A 57 0.38 -5.93 -9.99
N LEU A 58 0.63 -6.75 -8.97
CA LEU A 58 -0.38 -7.30 -8.07
C LEU A 58 0.04 -7.01 -6.63
N SER A 59 -0.85 -6.40 -5.88
CA SER A 59 -0.67 -6.12 -4.45
C SER A 59 -1.87 -6.61 -3.64
N ILE A 60 -1.62 -7.11 -2.44
CA ILE A 60 -2.66 -7.49 -1.48
C ILE A 60 -2.71 -6.44 -0.38
N THR A 61 -3.91 -5.96 -0.07
CA THR A 61 -4.12 -4.90 0.92
C THR A 61 -4.91 -5.43 2.11
N PHE A 62 -4.27 -5.47 3.28
CA PHE A 62 -4.90 -5.81 4.55
C PHE A 62 -5.26 -4.52 5.29
N HIS A 63 -6.54 -4.35 5.59
CA HIS A 63 -7.04 -3.22 6.36
C HIS A 63 -8.08 -3.72 7.37
N SER A 64 -8.17 -3.04 8.51
CA SER A 64 -9.09 -3.41 9.58
C SER A 64 -9.98 -2.22 9.96
N ALA A 65 -10.94 -1.90 9.11
CA ALA A 65 -11.89 -0.82 9.38
C ALA A 65 -12.88 -1.25 10.47
N GLY A 66 -12.81 -0.63 11.65
CA GLY A 66 -13.79 -0.83 12.74
C GLY A 66 -13.62 -2.09 13.60
N LEU A 67 -12.79 -3.06 13.19
CA LEU A 67 -12.49 -4.26 14.00
C LEU A 67 -11.93 -3.92 15.40
N PHE A 68 -11.02 -2.94 15.49
CA PHE A 68 -10.47 -2.51 16.78
C PHE A 68 -11.52 -1.89 17.71
N ARG A 69 -12.56 -1.24 17.15
CA ARG A 69 -13.65 -0.68 17.93
C ARG A 69 -14.54 -1.78 18.52
N TRP A 70 -14.62 -2.94 17.87
CA TRP A 70 -15.39 -4.09 18.35
C TRP A 70 -14.70 -4.77 19.54
N CYS A 71 -13.39 -5.07 19.44
CA CYS A 71 -12.62 -5.62 20.57
C CYS A 71 -12.57 -4.68 21.79
N HIS A 72 -12.48 -3.36 21.59
CA HIS A 72 -12.44 -2.41 22.72
C HIS A 72 -13.80 -2.26 23.43
N ASN A 73 -14.90 -2.63 22.77
CA ASN A 73 -16.24 -2.60 23.36
C ASN A 73 -16.60 -3.89 24.13
N GLY A 74 -15.66 -4.83 24.30
CA GLY A 74 -15.82 -6.01 25.14
C GLY A 74 -16.70 -7.13 24.57
N PHE A 75 -16.83 -7.21 23.24
CA PHE A 75 -17.52 -8.30 22.54
C PHE A 75 -16.54 -9.27 21.87
#